data_AF-A0A382VIE4-F1
#
_entry.id   AF-A0A382VIE4-F1
#
_cell.length_a   1.000
_cell.length_b   1.000
_cell.length_c   1.000
_cell.angle_alpha   90.00
_cell.angle_beta   90.00
_cell.angle_gamma   90.00
#
_symmetry.space_group_name_H-M   'P 1'
#
loop_
_entity.id
_entity.type
_entity.pdbx_description
1 polymer ?
#
loop_
_entity_poly.entity_id
_entity_poly.type
_entity_poly.pdbx_seq_one_letter_code
_entity_poly.pdbx_strand_id
1 'polypeptide(L)' 'MISKLKFIETSNLPTDIGDFKVHAFTDSNDLKDHLAISIGDLSVDKPILSRIHSQCVTGESFFSLRC' A
#
# COMPACT_ATOMS: atom_id res chain seq x y z
N MET A 1 6.29 -2.16 -21.49
CA MET A 1 7.02 -1.00 -20.94
C MET A 1 7.02 -1.18 -19.43
N ILE A 2 8.17 -1.38 -18.79
CA ILE A 2 8.22 -1.66 -17.34
C ILE A 2 8.04 -0.31 -16.61
N SER A 3 6.92 -0.16 -15.90
CA SER A 3 6.68 0.96 -14.99
C SER A 3 7.83 1.09 -13.99
N LYS A 4 8.38 2.30 -13.84
CA LYS A 4 9.45 2.58 -12.89
C LYS A 4 8.85 3.29 -11.68
N LEU A 5 8.58 2.51 -10.63
CA LEU A 5 8.13 3.02 -9.35
C LEU A 5 9.28 3.74 -8.64
N LYS A 6 9.02 4.97 -8.19
CA LYS A 6 9.93 5.78 -7.38
C LYS A 6 9.42 5.82 -5.95
N PHE A 7 10.24 5.38 -5.00
CA PHE A 7 9.96 5.56 -3.58
C PHE A 7 10.00 7.05 -3.22
N ILE A 8 9.01 7.51 -2.44
CA ILE A 8 8.88 8.89 -2.02
C ILE A 8 9.22 9.03 -0.53
N GLU A 9 8.40 8.44 0.34
CA GLU A 9 8.52 8.60 1.79
C GLU A 9 7.83 7.47 2.54
N THR A 10 8.08 7.38 3.84
CA THR A 10 7.37 6.49 4.77
C THR A 10 6.80 7.29 5.92
N SER A 11 5.57 6.97 6.31
CA SER A 11 4.91 7.56 7.48
C SER A 11 4.32 6.48 8.40
N ASN A 12 4.10 6.84 9.67
CA ASN A 12 3.40 5.99 10.62
C ASN A 12 1.89 6.13 10.42
N LEU A 13 1.19 4.99 10.39
CA LEU A 13 -0.27 4.89 10.32
C LEU A 13 -0.75 4.12 11.56
N PRO A 14 -1.01 4.82 12.67
CA PRO A 14 -1.62 4.20 13.84
C PRO A 14 -3.08 3.87 13.55
N THR A 15 -3.51 2.67 13.90
CA THR A 15 -4.90 2.20 13.77
C THR A 15 -5.31 1.41 15.00
N ASP A 16 -6.61 1.19 15.18
CA ASP A 16 -7.14 0.44 16.32
C ASP A 16 -6.66 -1.02 16.37
N ILE A 17 -6.16 -1.57 15.25
CA ILE A 17 -5.71 -2.96 15.14
C ILE A 17 -4.19 -3.10 15.10
N GLY A 18 -3.44 -1.99 15.19
CA GLY A 18 -1.99 -2.00 15.25
C GLY A 18 -1.33 -0.77 14.63
N ASP A 19 -0.02 -0.70 14.83
CA ASP A 19 0.83 0.34 14.27
C ASP A 19 1.41 -0.12 12.93
N PHE A 20 0.96 0.53 11.86
CA PHE A 20 1.43 0.26 10.51
C PHE A 20 2.40 1.34 10.05
N LYS A 21 3.21 1.00 9.04
CA LYS A 21 3.93 1.98 8.23
C LYS A 21 3.37 2.01 6.83
N VAL A 22 3.19 3.21 6.29
CA VAL A 22 2.76 3.43 4.92
C VAL A 22 3.94 3.94 4.13
N HIS A 23 4.30 3.22 3.07
CA HIS A 23 5.37 3.56 2.14
C HIS A 23 4.75 4.04 0.83
N ALA A 24 5.07 5.27 0.42
CA ALA A 24 4.55 5.86 -0.81
C ALA A 24 5.50 5.65 -1.99
N PHE A 25 4.92 5.27 -3.13
CA PHE A 25 5.61 5.11 -4.40
C PHE A 25 4.84 5.83 -5.50
N THR A 26 5.55 6.49 -6.42
CA THR A 26 4.93 7.12 -7.59
C THR A 26 5.41 6.44 -8.87
N ASP A 27 4.50 6.09 -9.76
CA ASP A 27 4.84 5.63 -11.11
C ASP A 27 5.34 6.81 -11.96
N SER A 28 6.57 6.72 -12.46
CA SER A 28 7.17 7.77 -13.28
C SER A 28 6.48 7.99 -14.63
N ASN A 29 5.71 7.01 -15.11
CA ASN A 29 5.08 7.06 -16.44
C ASN A 29 3.65 7.61 -16.41
N ASP A 30 2.85 7.22 -15.41
CA ASP A 30 1.43 7.56 -15.30
C ASP A 30 1.15 8.54 -14.14
N LEU A 31 2.18 8.94 -13.40
CA LEU A 31 2.11 9.84 -12.23
C LEU A 31 1.09 9.37 -11.17
N LYS A 32 0.82 8.07 -11.13
CA LYS A 32 -0.06 7.45 -10.13
C LYS A 32 0.73 7.12 -8.87
N ASP A 33 0.11 7.39 -7.74
CA ASP A 33 0.65 7.02 -6.45
C ASP A 33 0.12 5.64 -6.01
N HIS A 34 1.02 4.88 -5.41
CA HIS A 34 0.79 3.55 -4.88
C HIS A 34 1.31 3.50 -3.44
N LEU A 35 0.63 2.73 -2.60
CA LEU A 35 0.99 2.57 -1.20
C LEU A 35 1.33 1.12 -0.91
N ALA A 36 2.38 0.90 -0.13
CA ALA A 36 2.60 -0.37 0.56
C ALA A 36 2.41 -0.14 2.07
N ILE A 37 1.59 -1.00 2.70
CA ILE A 37 1.31 -0.93 4.13
C ILE A 37 2.00 -2.13 4.79
N SER A 38 2.89 -1.87 5.74
CA SER A 38 3.66 -2.89 6.45
C SER A 38 3.39 -2.87 7.94
N ILE A 39 3.56 -4.03 8.58
CA ILE A 39 3.45 -4.21 10.03
C ILE A 39 4.53 -5.17 10.52
N GLY A 40 5.14 -4.86 11.66
CA GLY A 40 6.18 -5.67 12.28
C GLY A 40 7.53 -5.64 11.54
N ASP A 41 8.31 -6.70 11.75
CA ASP A 41 9.62 -6.89 11.12
C ASP A 41 9.49 -7.76 9.86
N LEU A 42 9.95 -7.24 8.73
CA LEU A 42 9.87 -7.85 7.41
C LEU A 42 11.21 -8.48 7.00
N SER A 43 11.77 -9.30 7.88
CA SER A 43 13.03 -10.00 7.61
C SER A 43 12.92 -10.90 6.37
N VAL A 44 13.97 -10.85 5.54
CA VAL A 44 14.02 -11.48 4.21
C VAL A 44 14.29 -12.99 4.26
N ASP A 45 14.53 -13.54 5.45
CA ASP A 45 14.80 -14.96 5.69
C ASP A 45 13.54 -15.84 5.71
N LYS A 46 12.35 -15.23 5.76
CA LYS A 46 11.07 -15.93 5.81
C LYS A 46 10.10 -15.39 4.75
N PRO A 47 9.17 -16.23 4.23
CA PRO A 47 8.09 -15.75 3.38
C PRO A 47 7.26 -14.67 4.09
N ILE A 48 7.00 -13.56 3.39
CA ILE A 48 6.23 -12.43 3.91
C ILE A 48 4.77 -12.57 3.45
N LEU A 49 3.83 -12.59 4.41
CA LEU A 49 2.41 -12.52 4.10
C LEU A 49 2.11 -11.19 3.40
N SER A 50 1.62 -11.28 2.17
CA SER A 50 1.42 -10.13 1.29
C SER A 50 0.02 -10.15 0.68
N ARG A 51 -0.55 -8.96 0.49
CA ARG A 51 -1.81 -8.76 -0.22
C ARG A 51 -1.61 -7.65 -1.25
N ILE A 52 -1.94 -7.94 -2.50
CA ILE A 52 -2.07 -6.93 -3.55
C ILE A 52 -3.53 -6.53 -3.64
N HIS A 53 -3.78 -5.23 -3.55
CA HIS A 53 -5.12 -4.68 -3.52
C HIS A 53 -5.25 -3.58 -4.58
N SER A 54 -6.21 -3.76 -5.49
CA SER A 54 -6.58 -2.71 -6.44
C SER A 54 -7.56 -1.77 -5.76
N GLN A 55 -7.20 -0.50 -5.68
CA GLN A 55 -8.04 0.54 -5.07
C GLN A 55 -9.45 0.53 -5.70
N CYS A 56 -10.46 0.58 -4.85
CA CYS A 56 -11.85 0.70 -5.22
C CYS A 56 -12.53 1.71 -4.30
N VAL A 57 -12.49 2.99 -4.67
CA VAL A 57 -13.05 4.08 -3.87
C VAL A 57 -14.52 3.86 -3.49
N THR A 58 -15.29 3.20 -4.37
CA THR A 58 -16.72 2.94 -4.11
C THR A 58 -16.92 1.91 -3.00
N GLY A 59 -16.10 0.86 -2.93
CA GLY A 59 -16.19 -0.13 -1.85
C GLY A 59 -15.57 0.37 -0.56
N GLU A 60 -14.41 1.01 -0.65
CA GLU A 60 -13.57 1.36 0.51
C GLU A 60 -14.02 2.64 1.22
N SER A 61 -14.39 3.67 0.46
CA SER A 61 -14.74 4.99 1.03
C SER A 61 -16.24 5.27 1.02
N PHE A 62 -16.97 4.73 0.03
CA PHE A 62 -18.40 4.99 -0.13
C PHE A 62 -19.29 3.80 0.27
N PHE A 63 -18.72 2.73 0.81
CA PHE A 63 -19.45 1.57 1.36
C PHE A 63 -20.43 0.92 0.37
N SER A 64 -20.06 0.88 -0.91
CA SER A 64 -20.84 0.20 -1.93
C SER A 64 -21.02 -1.28 -1.59
N LEU A 65 -22.26 -1.77 -1.66
CA LEU A 65 -22.60 -3.19 -1.44
C LEU A 65 -22.47 -4.06 -2.70
N ARG A 66 -21.95 -3.50 -3.80
CA ARG A 66 -21.91 -4.17 -5.10
C ARG A 66 -20.55 -4.80 -5.44
N CYS A 67 -19.47 -4.19 -4.99
CA CYS A 67 -18.10 -4.46 -5.46
C CYS A 67 -17.21 -5.02 -4.36
#